data_AF-A0A660V3X1-F1
#
_entry.id   AF-A0A660V3X1-F1
#
_cell.length_a   1.000
_cell.length_b   1.000
_cell.length_c   1.000
_cell.angle_alpha   90.00
_cell.angle_beta   90.00
_cell.angle_gamma   90.00
#
_symmetry.space_group_name_H-M   'P 1'
#
loop_
_entity.id
_entity.type
_entity.pdbx_description
1 polymer ?
#
loop_
_entity_poly.entity_id
_entity_poly.type
_entity_poly.pdbx_seq_one_letter_code
_entity_poly.pdbx_strand_id
1 'polypeptide(L)' 'MVLEGKAYRFTEALVRVEVAVRKGNAKSAQSLLEKAHSRCPLTRSVNFPVRLEAKITER' A
#
# COMPACT_ATOMS: atom_id res chain seq x y z
N MET A 1 -0.90 -21.08 5.21
CA MET A 1 -2.30 -21.23 4.74
C MET A 1 -2.35 -22.53 3.95
N VAL A 2 -3.26 -23.45 4.26
CA VAL A 2 -3.34 -24.73 3.53
C VAL A 2 -4.51 -24.64 2.57
N LEU A 3 -4.21 -24.76 1.28
CA LEU A 3 -5.21 -24.84 0.21
C LEU A 3 -5.00 -26.19 -0.49
N GLU A 4 -6.05 -27.01 -0.64
CA GLU A 4 -5.96 -28.29 -1.36
C GLU A 4 -4.80 -29.20 -0.89
N GLY A 5 -4.56 -29.25 0.43
CA GLY A 5 -3.49 -30.07 1.01
C GLY A 5 -2.06 -29.54 0.82
N LYS A 6 -1.88 -28.38 0.16
CA LYS A 6 -0.58 -27.72 0.00
C LYS A 6 -0.44 -26.52 0.92
N ALA A 7 0.71 -26.39 1.55
CA ALA A 7 1.05 -25.23 2.37
C ALA A 7 1.49 -24.06 1.47
N TYR A 8 0.68 -23.01 1.42
CA TYR A 8 0.98 -21.75 0.76
C TYR A 8 1.40 -20.68 1.77
N ARG A 9 2.33 -19.84 1.33
CA ARG A 9 2.80 -18.65 2.04
C ARG A 9 2.80 -17.46 1.10
N PHE A 10 2.26 -16.33 1.56
CA PHE A 10 2.40 -15.06 0.86
C PHE A 10 3.86 -14.61 0.91
N THR A 11 4.41 -14.29 -0.26
CA THR A 11 5.80 -13.82 -0.41
C THR A 11 5.89 -12.31 -0.50
N GLU A 12 4.86 -11.66 -1.06
CA GLU A 12 4.74 -10.21 -1.15
C GLU A 12 3.27 -9.80 -1.39
N ALA A 13 2.98 -8.53 -1.12
CA ALA A 13 1.74 -7.89 -1.54
C ALA A 13 2.02 -6.51 -2.14
N LEU A 14 1.26 -6.14 -3.16
CA LEU A 14 1.37 -4.86 -3.85
C LEU A 14 0.04 -4.11 -3.74
N VAL A 15 0.07 -2.95 -3.11
CA VAL A 15 -1.09 -2.07 -2.93
C VAL A 15 -1.00 -0.98 -3.98
N ARG A 16 -1.96 -0.97 -4.91
CA ARG A 16 -2.08 0.07 -5.95
C ARG A 16 -3.22 1.00 -5.57
N VAL A 17 -2.91 2.29 -5.40
CA VAL A 17 -3.90 3.32 -5.04
C VAL A 17 -3.92 4.43 -6.06
N GLU A 18 -5.11 4.89 -6.41
CA GLU A 18 -5.32 6.10 -7.19
C GLU A 18 -6.01 7.13 -6.29
N VAL A 19 -5.44 8.33 -6.18
CA VAL A 19 -6.02 9.42 -5.38
C VAL A 19 -6.09 10.70 -6.19
N ALA A 20 -7.21 11.41 -6.05
CA ALA A 20 -7.39 12.75 -6.59
C ALA A 20 -7.26 13.77 -5.46
N VAL A 21 -6.44 14.80 -5.66
CA VAL A 21 -6.25 15.89 -4.69
C VAL A 21 -6.43 17.23 -5.37
N ARG A 22 -6.71 18.27 -4.56
CA ARG A 22 -6.75 19.64 -5.08
C ARG A 22 -5.39 20.03 -5.67
N LYS A 23 -5.41 20.82 -6.73
CA LYS A 23 -4.19 21.44 -7.31
C LYS A 23 -3.26 22.02 -6.24
N GLY A 24 -1.96 21.76 -6.39
CA GLY A 24 -0.90 22.19 -5.48
C GLY A 24 -0.64 21.23 -4.31
N ASN A 25 -1.44 20.17 -4.15
CA ASN A 25 -1.30 19.25 -3.01
C ASN A 25 -0.65 17.91 -3.35
N ALA A 26 -0.23 17.68 -4.61
CA ALA A 26 0.33 16.40 -5.03
C ALA A 26 1.50 15.92 -4.15
N LYS A 27 2.45 16.81 -3.84
CA LYS A 27 3.63 16.49 -3.02
C LYS A 27 3.26 16.15 -1.57
N SER A 28 2.32 16.90 -0.98
CA SER A 28 1.81 16.64 0.37
C SER A 28 1.05 15.31 0.44
N ALA A 29 0.26 15.01 -0.59
CA ALA A 29 -0.47 13.75 -0.72
C ALA A 29 0.48 12.55 -0.82
N GLN A 30 1.56 12.68 -1.61
CA GLN A 30 2.60 11.65 -1.69
C GLN A 30 3.22 11.36 -0.32
N SER A 31 3.68 12.42 0.38
CA SER A 31 4.26 12.25 1.72
C SER A 31 3.28 11.66 2.73
N LEU A 32 2.00 12.01 2.64
CA LEU A 32 0.96 11.46 3.51
C LEU A 32 0.73 9.97 3.24
N LEU A 33 0.70 9.55 1.98
CA LEU A 33 0.55 8.14 1.59
C LEU A 33 1.73 7.29 2.05
N GLU A 34 2.96 7.78 1.90
CA GLU A 34 4.15 7.08 2.40
C GLU A 34 4.11 6.89 3.92
N LYS A 35 3.72 7.95 4.65
CA LYS A 35 3.55 7.89 6.11
C LYS A 35 2.43 6.93 6.50
N ALA A 36 1.31 6.96 5.79
CA ALA A 36 0.18 6.07 6.04
C ALA A 36 0.57 4.60 5.80
N HIS A 37 1.28 4.31 4.72
CA HIS A 37 1.79 2.97 4.41
C HIS A 37 2.74 2.43 5.48
N SER A 38 3.70 3.25 5.91
CA SER A 38 4.65 2.90 6.96
C SER A 38 3.97 2.66 8.32
N ARG A 39 2.90 3.39 8.63
CA ARG A 39 2.19 3.31 9.91
C ARG A 39 0.98 2.38 9.89
N CYS A 40 0.59 1.85 8.74
CA CYS A 40 -0.61 1.05 8.60
C CYS A 40 -0.52 -0.22 9.47
N PRO A 41 -1.47 -0.46 10.39
CA PRO A 41 -1.44 -1.65 11.23
C PRO A 41 -1.42 -2.95 10.41
N LEU A 42 -2.09 -2.95 9.26
CA LEU A 42 -2.15 -4.12 8.38
C LEU A 42 -0.80 -4.46 7.76
N THR A 43 -0.05 -3.46 7.28
CA THR A 43 1.28 -3.68 6.70
C THR A 43 2.29 -4.13 7.77
N ARG A 44 2.08 -3.74 9.03
CA ARG A 44 2.91 -4.15 10.18
C ARG A 44 2.50 -5.50 10.80
N SER A 45 1.32 -6.02 10.49
CA SER A 45 0.80 -7.28 11.06
C SER A 45 1.15 -8.51 10.22
N VAL A 46 1.69 -8.30 9.02
CA VAL A 46 2.05 -9.38 8.09
C VAL A 46 3.55 -9.67 8.12
N ASN A 47 3.91 -10.92 7.84
CA ASN A 47 5.30 -11.40 7.85
C ASN A 47 5.93 -11.45 6.44
N PHE A 48 5.41 -10.63 5.53
CA PHE A 48 5.85 -10.49 4.14
C PHE A 48 5.85 -9.01 3.75
N PRO A 49 6.71 -8.60 2.81
CA PRO A 49 6.77 -7.22 2.35
C PRO A 49 5.46 -6.77 1.70
N VAL A 50 5.02 -5.56 2.05
CA VAL A 50 3.91 -4.87 1.38
C VAL A 50 4.46 -3.63 0.68
N ARG A 51 4.32 -3.55 -0.64
CA ARG A 51 4.73 -2.42 -1.48
C ARG A 51 3.54 -1.51 -1.78
N LEU A 52 3.79 -0.21 -1.93
CA LEU A 52 2.79 0.77 -2.33
C LEU A 52 3.16 1.35 -3.69
N GLU A 53 2.20 1.35 -4.61
CA GLU A 53 2.22 2.11 -5.85
C GLU A 53 1.07 3.12 -5.81
N ALA A 54 1.40 4.41 -5.83
CA ALA A 54 0.41 5.48 -5.77
C ALA A 54 0.39 6.28 -7.06
N LYS A 55 -0.80 6.48 -7.62
CA LYS A 55 -1.06 7.41 -8.72
C LYS A 55 -1.87 8.59 -8.19
N ILE A 56 -1.24 9.75 -8.19
CA ILE A 56 -1.82 10.99 -7.68
C ILE A 56 -2.24 11.85 -8.87
N THR A 57 -3.50 12.25 -8.90
CA THR A 57 -4.06 13.15 -9.91
C THR A 57 -4.50 14.45 -9.25
N GLU A 58 -4.21 15.57 -9.88
CA GLU A 58 -4.65 16.89 -9.42
C GLU A 58 -5.94 17.26 -10.15
N ARG A 59 -6.95 17.71 -9.39
CA ARG A 59 -8.22 18.21 -9.92
C ARG A 59 -8.54 19.58 -9.34
#